data_AF-A0A392NAN1-F1
#
_entry.id   AF-A0A392NAN1-F1
#
_cell.length_a   1.000
_cell.length_b   1.000
_cell.length_c   1.000
_cell.angle_alpha   90.00
_cell.angle_beta   90.00
_cell.angle_gamma   90.00
#
_symmetry.space_group_name_H-M   'P 1'
#
loop_
_entity.id
_entity.type
_entity.pdbx_description
1 polymer ?
#
loop_
_entity_poly.entity_id
_entity_poly.type
_entity_poly.pdbx_seq_one_letter_code
_entity_poly.pdbx_strand_id
1 'polypeptide(L)'
;DTKVAVAFGMVAARRYGTDMTLWYGLKGRGDPYRTLLREGITALLNSYNSIQFSYHPLGVVTHMNLALMGSTRDVLHTALHFMRANSGAGNVSCKFTSCN
;
A
#
# COMPACT_ATOMS: atom_id res chain seq x y z
N ASP A 1 -10.23 9.27 -10.08
CA ASP A 1 -9.26 8.43 -9.36
C ASP A 1 -8.29 9.24 -8.52
N THR A 2 -8.18 8.89 -7.23
CA THR A 2 -7.17 9.44 -6.32
C THR A 2 -5.76 9.04 -6.77
N LYS A 3 -4.81 9.99 -6.72
CA LYS A 3 -3.41 9.77 -7.10
C LYS A 3 -2.59 9.22 -5.93
N VAL A 4 -1.59 8.39 -6.22
CA VAL A 4 -0.61 7.88 -5.25
C VAL A 4 0.14 9.04 -4.59
N ALA A 5 0.50 10.06 -5.37
CA ALA A 5 1.16 11.27 -4.85
C ALA A 5 0.33 12.02 -3.80
N VAL A 6 -1.01 11.99 -3.91
CA VAL A 6 -1.92 12.63 -2.94
C VAL A 6 -2.06 11.77 -1.68
N ALA A 7 -2.17 10.46 -1.84
CA ALA A 7 -2.37 9.54 -0.70
C ALA A 7 -1.11 9.30 0.13
N PHE A 8 0.05 9.22 -0.52
CA PHE A 8 1.32 8.84 0.11
C PHE A 8 2.36 9.96 0.11
N GLY A 9 2.11 11.07 -0.58
CA GLY A 9 3.00 12.24 -0.61
C GLY A 9 4.14 12.14 -1.62
N MET A 10 5.09 13.08 -1.49
CA MET A 10 6.13 13.32 -2.49
C MET A 10 7.12 12.17 -2.67
N VAL A 11 7.44 11.40 -1.62
CA VAL A 11 8.38 10.27 -1.73
C VAL A 11 7.82 9.20 -2.66
N ALA A 12 6.56 8.83 -2.48
CA ALA A 12 5.85 7.93 -3.40
C ALA A 12 5.71 8.53 -4.80
N ALA A 13 5.44 9.83 -4.93
CA ALA A 13 5.36 10.51 -6.22
C ALA A 13 6.68 10.40 -7.02
N ARG A 14 7.83 10.58 -6.36
CA ARG A 14 9.14 10.43 -7.01
C ARG A 14 9.38 9.01 -7.51
N ARG A 15 8.88 7.99 -6.80
CA ARG A 15 9.09 6.60 -7.18
C ARG A 15 8.14 6.11 -8.27
N TYR A 16 6.87 6.47 -8.17
CA TYR A 16 5.80 5.91 -9.02
C TYR A 16 5.29 6.87 -10.10
N GLY A 17 5.73 8.12 -10.07
CA GLY A 17 5.19 9.20 -10.90
C GLY A 17 3.98 9.89 -10.24
N THR A 18 3.71 11.11 -10.68
CA THR A 18 2.61 11.95 -10.19
C THR A 18 1.25 11.50 -10.70
N ASP A 19 1.20 10.85 -11.86
CA ASP A 19 -0.05 10.44 -12.51
C ASP A 19 -0.56 9.06 -12.10
N MET A 20 0.26 8.28 -11.40
CA MET A 20 -0.11 6.96 -10.89
C MET A 20 -1.35 7.05 -9.99
N THR A 21 -2.41 6.34 -10.33
CA THR A 21 -3.65 6.28 -9.54
C THR A 21 -3.60 5.13 -8.53
N LEU A 22 -4.38 5.23 -7.44
CA LEU A 22 -4.54 4.12 -6.51
C LEU A 22 -5.09 2.87 -7.21
N TRP A 23 -6.09 3.06 -8.08
CA TRP A 23 -6.70 1.96 -8.84
C TRP A 23 -5.69 1.22 -9.74
N TYR A 24 -4.84 1.95 -10.46
CA TYR A 24 -3.82 1.33 -11.30
C TYR A 24 -2.72 0.69 -10.45
N GLY A 25 -2.34 1.30 -9.33
CA GLY A 25 -1.36 0.76 -8.39
C GLY A 25 -1.76 -0.60 -7.80
N LEU A 26 -3.05 -0.85 -7.58
CA LEU A 26 -3.57 -2.15 -7.12
C LEU A 26 -3.33 -3.29 -8.12
N LYS A 27 -3.17 -2.98 -9.42
CA LYS A 27 -2.91 -3.98 -10.47
C LYS A 27 -1.43 -4.35 -10.58
N GLY A 28 -0.55 -3.64 -9.86
CA GLY A 28 0.89 -3.86 -9.90
C GLY A 28 1.31 -5.23 -9.36
N ARG A 29 2.08 -5.98 -10.15
CA ARG A 29 2.73 -7.26 -9.77
C ARG A 29 4.11 -7.37 -10.43
N GLY A 30 4.94 -8.27 -9.92
CA GLY A 30 6.18 -8.72 -10.58
C GLY A 30 7.46 -8.02 -10.12
N ASP A 31 7.41 -6.82 -9.55
CA ASP A 31 8.56 -6.15 -8.95
C ASP A 31 8.30 -5.70 -7.50
N PRO A 32 9.37 -5.51 -6.68
CA PRO A 32 9.23 -5.14 -5.27
C PRO A 32 8.44 -3.85 -5.03
N TYR A 33 8.62 -2.84 -5.87
CA TYR A 33 8.02 -1.52 -5.67
C TYR A 33 6.55 -1.52 -6.07
N ARG A 34 6.17 -2.22 -7.16
CA ARG A 34 4.76 -2.45 -7.49
C ARG A 34 4.07 -3.31 -6.46
N THR A 35 4.77 -4.30 -5.89
CA THR A 35 4.23 -5.13 -4.81
C THR A 35 3.99 -4.29 -3.55
N LEU A 36 4.97 -3.49 -3.13
CA LEU A 36 4.81 -2.55 -2.03
C LEU A 36 3.65 -1.58 -2.29
N LEU A 37 3.53 -1.05 -3.50
CA LEU A 37 2.44 -0.13 -3.85
C LEU A 37 1.07 -0.81 -3.74
N ARG A 38 0.90 -2.00 -4.31
CA ARG A 38 -0.35 -2.75 -4.23
C ARG A 38 -0.74 -3.05 -2.78
N GLU A 39 0.18 -3.56 -1.98
CA GLU A 39 -0.08 -3.93 -0.60
C GLU A 39 -0.26 -2.70 0.30
N GLY A 40 0.50 -1.62 0.06
CA GLY A 40 0.37 -0.36 0.77
C GLY A 40 -0.95 0.37 0.49
N ILE A 41 -1.41 0.39 -0.76
CA ILE A 41 -2.75 0.92 -1.10
C ILE A 41 -3.82 0.08 -0.40
N THR A 42 -3.70 -1.25 -0.44
CA THR A 42 -4.65 -2.13 0.23
C THR A 42 -4.66 -1.89 1.74
N ALA A 43 -3.50 -1.75 2.37
CA ALA A 43 -3.38 -1.47 3.79
C ALA A 43 -3.96 -0.10 4.17
N LEU A 44 -3.74 0.92 3.33
CA LEU A 44 -4.31 2.24 3.54
C LEU A 44 -5.84 2.19 3.49
N LEU A 45 -6.41 1.52 2.49
CA LEU A 45 -7.87 1.37 2.37
C LEU A 45 -8.45 0.57 3.55
N ASN A 46 -7.78 -0.50 3.98
CA ASN A 46 -8.20 -1.28 5.16
C ASN A 46 -8.14 -0.45 6.44
N SER A 47 -7.12 0.38 6.61
CA SER A 47 -6.94 1.23 7.80
C SER A 47 -8.02 2.29 7.98
N TYR A 48 -8.65 2.74 6.89
CA TYR A 48 -9.81 3.66 6.96
C TYR A 48 -11.13 2.93 7.21
N ASN A 49 -11.25 1.67 6.77
CA ASN A 49 -12.51 0.91 6.83
C ASN A 49 -12.62 -0.01 8.05
N SER A 50 -11.53 -0.27 8.77
CA SER A 50 -11.53 -1.17 9.93
C SER A 50 -10.66 -0.65 11.06
N ILE A 51 -11.29 -0.38 12.20
CA ILE A 51 -10.61 -0.01 13.45
C ILE A 51 -9.77 -1.15 14.04
N GLN A 52 -10.00 -2.41 13.61
CA GLN A 52 -9.24 -3.58 14.03
C GLN A 52 -8.03 -3.86 13.13
N PHE A 53 -7.86 -3.08 12.05
CA PHE A 53 -6.71 -3.23 11.17
C PHE A 53 -5.42 -2.86 11.89
N SER A 54 -4.35 -3.62 11.63
CA SER A 54 -3.09 -3.52 12.39
C SER A 54 -2.33 -2.19 12.20
N TYR A 55 -2.69 -1.39 11.19
CA TYR A 55 -2.08 -0.09 10.95
C TYR A 55 -3.11 1.03 10.98
N HIS A 56 -2.77 2.12 11.66
CA HIS A 56 -3.45 3.41 11.46
C HIS A 56 -3.09 3.97 10.06
N PRO A 57 -3.96 4.75 9.38
CA PRO A 57 -3.66 5.31 8.06
C PRO A 57 -2.33 6.05 7.98
N LEU A 58 -2.03 6.89 8.98
CA LEU A 58 -0.74 7.59 9.08
C LEU A 58 0.43 6.63 9.21
N GLY A 59 0.24 5.51 9.92
CA GLY A 59 1.25 4.45 10.04
C GLY A 59 1.57 3.82 8.68
N VAL A 60 0.56 3.55 7.85
CA VAL A 60 0.76 3.02 6.49
C VAL A 60 1.58 3.99 5.65
N VAL A 61 1.22 5.28 5.65
CA VAL A 61 1.95 6.32 4.90
C VAL A 61 3.40 6.44 5.35
N THR A 62 3.65 6.42 6.67
CA THR A 62 5.00 6.50 7.23
C THR A 62 5.86 5.29 6.83
N HIS A 63 5.37 4.06 7.01
CA HIS A 63 6.13 2.85 6.67
C HIS A 63 6.39 2.76 5.16
N MET A 64 5.42 3.12 4.33
CA MET A 64 5.58 3.22 2.88
C MET A 64 6.76 4.15 2.52
N ASN A 65 6.74 5.38 3.03
CA ASN A 65 7.75 6.37 2.68
C ASN A 65 9.14 6.03 3.23
N LEU A 66 9.23 5.48 4.46
CA LEU A 66 10.48 4.98 5.01
C LEU A 66 11.07 3.85 4.14
N ALA A 67 10.24 2.90 3.72
CA ALA A 67 10.67 1.81 2.85
C ALA A 67 11.19 2.32 1.50
N LEU A 68 10.53 3.33 0.92
CA LEU A 68 10.92 3.94 -0.36
C LEU A 68 12.20 4.76 -0.29
N MET A 69 12.54 5.29 0.89
CA MET A 69 13.81 5.99 1.13
C MET A 69 14.96 5.05 1.46
N GLY A 70 14.66 3.79 1.79
CA GLY A 70 15.63 2.76 2.12
C GLY A 70 16.10 1.94 0.93
N SER A 71 16.45 0.69 1.21
CA SER A 71 16.92 -0.29 0.24
C SER A 71 15.75 -1.10 -0.35
N THR A 72 16.02 -1.83 -1.44
CA THR A 72 15.06 -2.81 -1.99
C THR A 72 14.66 -3.88 -0.96
N ARG A 73 15.53 -4.19 0.02
CA ARG A 73 15.20 -5.11 1.11
C ARG A 73 14.12 -4.51 2.02
N ASP A 74 14.19 -3.22 2.33
CA ASP A 74 13.19 -2.52 3.15
C ASP A 74 11.84 -2.43 2.44
N VAL A 75 11.86 -2.23 1.12
CA VAL A 75 10.67 -2.29 0.25
C VAL A 75 9.99 -3.65 0.32
N LEU A 76 10.76 -4.73 0.17
CA LEU A 76 10.22 -6.10 0.24
C LEU A 76 9.72 -6.44 1.65
N HIS A 77 10.47 -6.05 2.68
CA HIS A 77 10.10 -6.33 4.05
C HIS A 77 8.79 -5.61 4.42
N THR A 78 8.68 -4.32 4.08
CA THR A 78 7.46 -3.54 4.31
C THR A 78 6.29 -4.06 3.50
N ALA A 79 6.51 -4.45 2.24
CA ALA A 79 5.46 -5.07 1.42
C ALA A 79 4.93 -6.36 2.04
N LEU A 80 5.82 -7.21 2.57
CA LEU A 80 5.45 -8.44 3.26
C LEU A 80 4.64 -8.16 4.53
N HIS A 81 5.02 -7.13 5.31
CA HIS A 81 4.26 -6.70 6.48
C HIS A 81 2.85 -6.22 6.15
N PHE A 82 2.71 -5.38 5.11
CA PHE A 82 1.39 -4.96 4.64
C PHE A 82 0.58 -6.14 4.11
N MET A 83 1.18 -7.04 3.33
CA MET A 83 0.51 -8.24 2.83
C MET A 83 -0.06 -9.10 3.98
N ARG A 84 0.73 -9.33 5.04
CA ARG A 84 0.29 -10.06 6.23
C ARG A 84 -0.85 -9.35 6.96
N ALA A 85 -0.77 -8.03 7.12
CA ALA A 85 -1.85 -7.26 7.74
C ALA A 85 -3.12 -7.30 6.89
N ASN A 86 -3.00 -7.20 5.57
CA ASN A 86 -4.12 -7.25 4.62
C ASN A 86 -4.83 -8.62 4.59
N SER A 87 -4.13 -9.70 4.95
CA SER A 87 -4.72 -11.04 5.14
C SER A 87 -5.36 -11.26 6.52
N GLY A 88 -5.20 -10.31 7.45
CA GLY A 88 -5.70 -10.39 8.82
C GLY A 88 -4.97 -11.40 9.72
N ALA A 89 -5.32 -11.42 11.01
CA ALA A 89 -4.95 -12.48 11.94
C ALA A 89 -5.88 -13.69 11.75
N GLY A 90 -5.65 -14.43 10.66
CA GLY A 90 -6.42 -15.62 10.28
C GLY A 90 -7.27 -15.40 9.03
N ASN A 91 -6.88 -16.01 7.91
CA ASN A 91 -7.67 -16.32 6.70
C ASN A 91 -8.75 -15.34 6.17
N VAL A 92 -8.73 -14.05 6.49
CA VAL A 92 -9.66 -13.08 5.89
C VAL A 92 -8.97 -12.42 4.69
N SER A 93 -9.12 -13.01 3.50
CA SER A 93 -8.68 -12.33 2.27
C SER A 93 -9.57 -11.11 2.03
N CYS A 94 -8.99 -9.91 2.01
CA CYS A 94 -9.73 -8.72 1.60
C CYS A 94 -10.02 -8.82 0.08
N LYS A 95 -11.27 -9.14 -0.28
CA LYS A 95 -11.73 -9.13 -1.67
C LYS A 95 -12.19 -7.72 -2.02
N PHE A 96 -11.42 -7.01 -2.84
CA PHE A 96 -11.91 -5.80 -3.50
C PHE A 96 -12.95 -6.18 -4.54
N THR A 97 -14.22 -6.18 -4.16
CA THR A 97 -15.33 -6.24 -5.12
C THR A 97 -15.53 -4.83 -5.68
N SER A 98 -15.38 -4.64 -6.99
CA SER A 98 -15.70 -3.37 -7.63
C SER A 98 -17.21 -3.10 -7.53
N CYS A 99 -17.60 -1.88 -7.16
CA CYS A 99 -18.99 -1.46 -7.27
C CYS A 99 -19.27 -1.07 -8.74
N ASN A 100 -20.27 -1.71 -9.35
CA ASN A 100 -20.84 -1.32 -10.65
C ASN A 100 -21.86 -0.19 -10.47
#